data_AF-A0A4Y7Q9C4-F1
#
_entry.id   AF-A0A4Y7Q9C4-F1
#
_cell.length_a   1.000
_cell.length_b   1.000
_cell.length_c   1.000
_cell.angle_alpha   90.00
_cell.angle_beta   90.00
_cell.angle_gamma   90.00
#
_symmetry.space_group_name_H-M   'P 1'
#
loop_
_entity.id
_entity.type
_entity.pdbx_description
1 polymer ?
#
loop_
_entity_poly.entity_id
_entity_poly.type
_entity_poly.pdbx_seq_one_letter_code
_entity_poly.pdbx_strand_id
1 'polypeptide(L)'
;MWRSAPKTGRFAAANRIRPSLKTTPHFQNLEMKREVFGRLVQCRTGHSYTGEYYSKFVPSENVDCPCGEPYQTREHILRECKRYSAHRHILRETSRDIHIPTILGTKKGIAALSDFLQESGAFTKTGYPRAPRKPPEPCAERAGPDEEETEEEEEEEEGGTGEESRDWMRGEEEDGQREDEETENTQ
;
A
#
# COMPACT_ATOMS: atom_id res chain seq x y z
N MET A 1 8.73 -17.78 25.56
CA MET A 1 7.67 -16.84 26.01
C MET A 1 7.72 -15.57 25.17
N TRP A 2 6.58 -15.06 24.64
CA TRP A 2 6.51 -13.82 23.85
C TRP A 2 7.18 -12.59 24.52
N ARG A 3 7.27 -12.60 25.85
CA ARG A 3 7.91 -11.54 26.64
C ARG A 3 9.42 -11.50 26.52
N SER A 4 10.05 -12.63 26.23
CA SER A 4 11.50 -12.82 26.36
C SER A 4 12.24 -12.64 25.04
N ALA A 5 11.55 -12.71 23.90
CA ALA A 5 12.18 -12.49 22.61
C ALA A 5 12.43 -10.98 22.40
N PRO A 6 13.65 -10.57 22.00
CA PRO A 6 13.90 -9.19 21.62
C PRO A 6 13.01 -8.84 20.43
N LYS A 7 12.33 -7.70 20.52
CA LYS A 7 11.48 -7.20 19.44
C LYS A 7 12.38 -6.47 18.46
N THR A 8 12.53 -7.00 17.25
CA THR A 8 13.41 -6.44 16.22
C THR A 8 12.61 -5.92 15.02
N GLY A 9 13.27 -5.15 14.15
CA GLY A 9 12.66 -4.63 12.92
C GLY A 9 11.71 -3.44 13.12
N ARG A 10 11.09 -3.01 12.01
CA ARG A 10 10.29 -1.76 11.94
C ARG A 10 9.06 -1.75 12.86
N PHE A 11 8.49 -2.92 13.15
CA PHE A 11 7.32 -3.07 14.01
C PHE A 11 7.68 -3.10 15.50
N ALA A 12 8.96 -3.22 15.86
CA ALA A 12 9.40 -3.34 17.25
C ALA A 12 8.93 -2.18 18.12
N ALA A 13 9.03 -0.95 17.61
CA ALA A 13 8.57 0.26 18.29
C ALA A 13 7.07 0.23 18.61
N ALA A 14 6.26 -0.36 17.73
CA ALA A 14 4.81 -0.47 17.88
C ALA A 14 4.35 -1.69 18.72
N ASN A 15 5.21 -2.70 18.86
CA ASN A 15 4.91 -3.97 19.52
C ASN A 15 5.04 -3.84 21.05
N ARG A 16 4.28 -2.94 21.69
CA ARG A 16 4.29 -2.76 23.16
C ARG A 16 3.01 -3.24 23.86
N ILE A 17 1.98 -3.57 23.08
CA ILE A 17 0.70 -4.08 23.59
C ILE A 17 0.79 -5.61 23.68
N ARG A 18 0.31 -6.19 24.80
CA ARG A 18 0.22 -7.64 24.93
C ARG A 18 -0.75 -8.19 23.86
N PRO A 19 -0.40 -9.27 23.15
CA PRO A 19 -1.35 -9.96 22.31
C PRO A 19 -2.54 -10.41 23.16
N SER A 20 -3.73 -10.32 22.58
CA SER A 20 -4.99 -10.74 23.20
C SER A 20 -5.81 -11.48 22.15
N LEU A 21 -6.60 -12.45 22.61
CA LEU A 21 -7.60 -13.13 21.77
C LEU A 21 -8.84 -12.26 21.53
N LYS A 22 -8.98 -11.16 22.28
CA LYS A 22 -10.02 -10.16 22.07
C LYS A 22 -9.52 -9.08 21.13
N THR A 23 -10.41 -8.59 20.27
CA THR A 23 -10.16 -7.39 19.48
C THR A 23 -9.80 -6.25 20.42
N THR A 24 -8.72 -5.53 20.11
CA THR A 24 -8.22 -4.52 21.04
C THR A 24 -9.16 -3.32 21.03
N PRO A 25 -9.70 -2.87 22.18
CA PRO A 25 -10.81 -1.90 22.20
C PRO A 25 -10.52 -0.57 21.48
N HIS A 26 -9.27 -0.12 21.44
CA HIS A 26 -8.90 1.12 20.75
C HIS A 26 -8.92 1.00 19.22
N PHE A 27 -8.96 -0.21 18.67
CA PHE A 27 -9.23 -0.43 17.25
C PHE A 27 -10.74 -0.53 16.96
N GLN A 28 -11.55 -0.97 17.92
CA GLN A 28 -13.01 -1.00 17.81
C GLN A 28 -13.59 0.42 17.72
N ASN A 29 -13.04 1.38 18.48
CA ASN A 29 -13.46 2.79 18.36
C ASN A 29 -13.13 3.43 16.99
N LEU A 30 -12.28 2.79 16.18
CA LEU A 30 -11.95 3.22 14.81
C LEU A 30 -12.81 2.50 13.74
N GLU A 31 -13.75 1.65 14.15
CA GLU A 31 -14.60 0.84 13.26
C GLU A 31 -15.39 1.70 12.27
N MET A 32 -15.75 2.94 12.66
CA MET A 32 -16.40 3.92 11.79
C MET A 32 -15.44 4.73 10.90
N LYS A 33 -14.11 4.56 11.04
CA LYS A 33 -13.06 5.27 10.29
C LYS A 33 -12.06 4.28 9.69
N ARG A 34 -12.55 3.33 8.90
CA ARG A 34 -11.75 2.27 8.23
C ARG A 34 -10.49 2.78 7.54
N GLU A 35 -10.57 3.97 6.94
CA GLU A 35 -9.45 4.64 6.27
C GLU A 35 -8.31 4.98 7.25
N VAL A 36 -8.65 5.59 8.39
CA VAL A 36 -7.71 5.97 9.45
C VAL A 36 -7.12 4.72 10.09
N PHE A 37 -7.95 3.70 10.35
CA PHE A 37 -7.49 2.40 10.85
C PHE A 37 -6.44 1.78 9.93
N GLY A 38 -6.69 1.76 8.61
CA GLY A 38 -5.74 1.24 7.63
C GLY A 38 -4.40 1.98 7.67
N ARG A 39 -4.43 3.31 7.67
CA ARG A 39 -3.20 4.13 7.75
C ARG A 39 -2.46 3.96 9.07
N LEU A 40 -3.17 3.84 10.18
CA LEU A 40 -2.60 3.56 11.49
C LEU A 40 -1.84 2.24 11.48
N VAL A 41 -2.46 1.17 10.95
CA VAL A 41 -1.81 -0.14 10.82
C VAL A 41 -0.58 -0.05 9.92
N GLN A 42 -0.71 0.56 8.74
CA GLN A 42 0.40 0.76 7.80
C GLN A 42 1.57 1.53 8.44
N CYS A 43 1.28 2.62 9.17
CA CYS A 43 2.29 3.37 9.90
C CYS A 43 2.99 2.51 10.97
N ARG A 44 2.22 1.71 11.73
CA ARG A 44 2.80 0.83 12.77
C ARG A 44 3.67 -0.28 12.17
N THR A 45 3.30 -0.84 11.02
CA THR A 45 4.06 -1.90 10.36
C THR A 45 5.16 -1.38 9.42
N GLY A 46 5.20 -0.08 9.13
CA GLY A 46 6.14 0.52 8.17
C GLY A 46 5.79 0.18 6.70
N HIS A 47 4.52 -0.09 6.42
CA HIS A 47 3.96 -0.33 5.08
C HIS A 47 3.12 0.86 4.59
N SER A 48 3.46 2.05 5.06
CA SER A 48 2.83 3.30 4.66
C SER A 48 3.48 3.88 3.40
N TYR A 49 2.75 4.73 2.67
CA TYR A 49 3.31 5.52 1.55
C TYR A 49 4.41 6.46 2.05
N THR A 50 5.64 5.95 2.03
CA THR A 50 6.86 6.57 2.56
C THR A 50 8.02 6.19 1.67
N GLY A 51 9.02 7.05 1.56
CA GLY A 51 10.29 6.72 0.90
C GLY A 51 10.94 5.46 1.49
N GLU A 52 10.80 5.25 2.79
CA GLU A 52 11.19 4.03 3.50
C GLU A 52 10.54 2.73 2.97
N TYR A 53 9.31 2.82 2.47
CA TYR A 53 8.60 1.71 1.85
C TYR A 53 8.97 1.59 0.37
N TYR A 54 8.97 2.70 -0.35
CA TYR A 54 9.30 2.72 -1.78
C TYR A 54 10.71 2.21 -2.05
N SER A 55 11.70 2.60 -1.26
CA SER A 55 13.09 2.15 -1.43
C SER A 55 13.26 0.63 -1.34
N LYS A 56 12.29 -0.10 -0.77
CA LYS A 56 12.34 -1.56 -0.60
C LYS A 56 11.38 -2.31 -1.51
N PHE A 57 10.18 -1.78 -1.71
CA PHE A 57 9.09 -2.50 -2.37
C PHE A 57 8.71 -1.93 -3.74
N VAL A 58 9.06 -0.66 -4.01
CA VAL A 58 8.78 0.01 -5.29
C VAL A 58 9.96 0.92 -5.66
N PRO A 59 11.13 0.38 -6.03
CA PRO A 59 12.36 1.18 -6.20
C PRO A 59 12.30 2.23 -7.32
N SER A 60 11.30 2.14 -8.21
CA SER A 60 11.03 3.13 -9.24
C SER A 60 10.37 4.41 -8.73
N GLU A 61 9.78 4.39 -7.53
CA GLU A 61 9.13 5.55 -6.92
C GLU A 61 10.14 6.45 -6.20
N ASN A 62 9.88 7.75 -6.21
CA ASN A 62 10.72 8.73 -5.52
C ASN A 62 10.65 8.55 -3.99
N VAL A 63 11.82 8.59 -3.33
CA VAL A 63 11.95 8.36 -1.87
C VAL A 63 12.02 9.66 -1.06
N ASP A 64 12.13 10.80 -1.73
CA ASP A 64 12.21 12.11 -1.12
C ASP A 64 10.85 12.49 -0.53
N CYS A 65 10.88 13.26 0.55
CA CYS A 65 9.68 13.87 1.07
C CYS A 65 9.36 15.13 0.27
N PRO A 66 8.09 15.37 -0.11
CA PRO A 66 7.68 16.62 -0.76
C PRO A 66 7.91 17.89 0.09
N CYS A 67 8.36 17.76 1.34
CA CYS A 67 8.80 18.89 2.17
C CYS A 67 10.26 19.32 1.93
N GLY A 68 10.99 18.61 1.05
CA GLY A 68 12.39 18.85 0.71
C GLY A 68 13.40 17.94 1.40
N GLU A 69 12.96 17.02 2.28
CA GLU A 69 13.85 16.03 2.90
C GLU A 69 14.20 14.93 1.89
N PRO A 70 15.48 14.56 1.69
CA PRO A 70 15.89 13.56 0.70
C PRO A 70 15.46 12.12 1.05
N TYR A 71 15.02 11.86 2.28
CA TYR A 71 14.55 10.53 2.64
C TYR A 71 13.34 10.58 3.57
N GLN A 72 12.19 10.19 3.03
CA GLN A 72 10.95 10.21 3.76
C GLN A 72 10.82 8.98 4.68
N THR A 73 11.17 9.17 5.95
CA THR A 73 10.97 8.18 7.00
C THR A 73 9.67 8.38 7.78
N ARG A 74 9.18 7.32 8.42
CA ARG A 74 8.07 7.42 9.38
C ARG A 74 8.40 8.40 10.51
N GLU A 75 9.64 8.38 10.99
CA GLU A 75 10.10 9.25 12.06
C GLU A 75 10.07 10.72 11.63
N HIS A 76 10.61 11.01 10.46
CA HIS A 76 10.55 12.34 9.85
C HIS A 76 9.11 12.84 9.74
N ILE A 77 8.19 12.04 9.18
CA ILE A 77 6.77 12.42 9.02
C ILE A 77 6.14 12.82 10.36
N LEU A 78 6.37 12.03 11.41
CA LEU A 78 5.77 12.26 12.72
C LEU A 78 6.44 13.38 13.51
N ARG A 79 7.77 13.51 13.44
CA ARG A 79 8.55 14.40 14.32
C ARG A 79 8.92 15.73 13.71
N GLU A 80 9.14 15.80 12.39
CA GLU A 80 9.93 16.88 11.76
C GLU A 80 9.28 17.48 10.52
N CYS A 81 8.59 16.68 9.70
CA CYS A 81 8.06 17.06 8.39
C CYS A 81 7.23 18.34 8.42
N LYS A 82 7.70 19.36 7.69
CA LYS A 82 7.10 20.72 7.66
C LYS A 82 5.64 20.71 7.23
N ARG A 83 5.26 19.79 6.33
CA ARG A 83 3.88 19.60 5.84
C ARG A 83 2.86 19.36 6.94
N TYR A 84 3.26 18.71 8.03
CA TYR A 84 2.37 18.31 9.11
C TYR A 84 2.62 19.08 10.41
N SER A 85 3.34 20.21 10.33
CA SER A 85 3.66 21.05 11.49
C SER A 85 2.40 21.56 12.21
N ALA A 86 1.38 21.98 11.46
CA ALA A 86 0.11 22.49 12.01
C ALA A 86 -0.61 21.48 12.91
N HIS A 87 -0.58 20.19 12.55
CA HIS A 87 -1.28 19.12 13.29
C HIS A 87 -0.39 18.44 14.35
N ARG A 88 0.89 18.80 14.43
CA ARG A 88 1.86 18.12 15.32
C ARG A 88 1.54 18.29 16.80
N HIS A 89 0.80 19.34 17.17
CA HIS A 89 0.36 19.57 18.55
C HIS A 89 -0.42 18.38 19.11
N ILE A 90 -1.24 17.70 18.28
CA ILE A 90 -2.01 16.50 18.65
C ILE A 90 -1.10 15.39 19.19
N LEU A 91 0.05 15.15 18.54
CA LEU A 91 1.02 14.15 19.00
C LEU A 91 1.77 14.62 20.25
N ARG A 92 2.07 15.93 20.33
CA ARG A 92 2.82 16.53 21.45
C ARG A 92 2.06 16.52 22.76
N GLU A 93 0.73 16.58 22.72
CA GLU A 93 -0.13 16.39 23.90
C GLU A 93 0.10 15.04 24.56
N THR A 94 0.39 14.00 23.78
CA THR A 94 0.69 12.66 24.31
C THR A 94 2.18 12.48 24.63
N SER A 95 3.08 13.02 23.81
CA SER A 95 4.53 12.92 24.02
C SER A 95 5.21 14.17 23.48
N ARG A 96 5.76 15.01 24.37
CA ARG A 96 6.39 16.30 24.03
C ARG A 96 7.43 16.17 22.90
N ASP A 97 8.30 15.16 23.00
CA ASP A 97 9.36 14.90 22.01
C ASP A 97 8.94 13.93 20.88
N ILE A 98 7.68 13.49 20.89
CA ILE A 98 7.10 12.55 19.94
C ILE A 98 7.94 11.25 19.91
N HIS A 99 8.10 10.63 21.08
CA HIS A 99 8.81 9.37 21.20
C HIS A 99 8.05 8.28 20.43
N ILE A 100 8.61 7.82 19.30
CA ILE A 100 7.96 6.91 18.36
C ILE A 100 7.35 5.68 19.05
N PRO A 101 8.06 4.98 19.94
CA PRO A 101 7.48 3.84 20.64
C PRO A 101 6.32 4.18 21.60
N THR A 102 6.26 5.40 22.14
CA THR A 102 5.12 5.86 22.95
C THR A 102 3.90 6.10 22.05
N ILE A 103 4.10 6.80 20.92
CA ILE A 103 3.03 7.09 19.96
C ILE A 103 2.47 5.80 19.35
N LEU A 104 3.33 4.89 18.88
CA LEU A 104 2.89 3.68 18.17
C LEU A 104 2.48 2.51 19.08
N GLY A 105 2.91 2.54 20.35
CA GLY A 105 2.87 1.40 21.25
C GLY A 105 1.96 1.56 22.47
N THR A 106 1.38 2.73 22.71
CA THR A 106 0.48 2.97 23.85
C THR A 106 -0.95 3.26 23.39
N LYS A 107 -1.93 2.99 24.24
CA LYS A 107 -3.35 3.27 23.92
C LYS A 107 -3.60 4.76 23.66
N LYS A 108 -3.01 5.64 24.50
CA LYS A 108 -3.10 7.10 24.33
C LYS A 108 -2.40 7.56 23.04
N GLY A 109 -1.21 7.04 22.78
CA GLY A 109 -0.47 7.34 21.56
C GLY A 109 -1.20 6.92 20.30
N ILE A 110 -1.84 5.75 20.31
CA ILE A 110 -2.64 5.27 19.18
C ILE A 110 -3.86 6.16 18.95
N ALA A 111 -4.55 6.60 20.00
CA ALA A 111 -5.66 7.54 19.85
C ALA A 111 -5.19 8.88 19.24
N ALA A 112 -4.14 9.49 19.81
CA ALA A 112 -3.56 10.73 19.28
C ALA A 112 -3.03 10.57 17.85
N LEU A 113 -2.46 9.41 17.51
CA LEU A 113 -2.02 9.12 16.14
C LEU A 113 -3.21 9.04 15.20
N SER A 114 -4.32 8.38 15.59
CA SER A 114 -5.53 8.34 14.77
C SER A 114 -6.07 9.74 14.46
N ASP A 115 -6.12 10.61 15.47
CA ASP A 115 -6.59 12.00 15.30
C ASP A 115 -5.62 12.79 14.41
N PHE A 116 -4.31 12.65 14.63
CA PHE A 116 -3.29 13.23 13.76
C PHE A 116 -3.44 12.78 12.30
N LEU A 117 -3.65 11.48 12.06
CA LEU A 117 -3.81 10.94 10.70
C LEU A 117 -5.09 11.49 10.05
N GLN A 118 -6.17 11.58 10.80
CA GLN A 118 -7.44 12.11 10.31
C GLN A 118 -7.29 13.55 9.84
N GLU A 119 -6.71 14.42 10.67
CA GLU A 119 -6.59 15.86 10.38
C GLU A 119 -5.50 16.16 9.34
N SER A 120 -4.34 15.51 9.45
CA SER A 120 -3.18 15.84 8.61
C SER A 120 -3.18 15.20 7.23
N GLY A 121 -3.89 14.08 7.06
CA GLY A 121 -3.76 13.29 5.84
C GLY A 121 -2.41 12.58 5.67
N ALA A 122 -1.55 12.56 6.71
CA ALA A 122 -0.27 11.89 6.64
C ALA A 122 -0.42 10.41 6.26
N PHE A 123 0.57 9.87 5.55
CA PHE A 123 0.61 8.51 5.03
C PHE A 123 -0.52 8.14 4.05
N THR A 124 -1.20 9.11 3.42
CA THR A 124 -1.90 8.89 2.15
C THR A 124 -0.93 9.00 0.99
N LYS A 125 -1.27 8.47 -0.20
CA LYS A 125 -0.43 8.60 -1.40
C LYS A 125 -0.22 10.07 -1.79
N THR A 126 -1.21 10.93 -1.56
CA THR A 126 -1.14 12.37 -1.87
C THR A 126 -0.54 13.19 -0.71
N GLY A 127 -0.56 12.65 0.51
CA GLY A 127 -0.20 13.36 1.74
C GLY A 127 -1.22 14.43 2.16
N TYR A 128 -2.47 14.29 1.71
CA TYR A 128 -3.60 15.13 2.12
C TYR A 128 -4.76 14.26 2.64
N PRO A 129 -5.67 14.80 3.46
CA PRO A 129 -6.86 14.09 3.91
C PRO A 129 -7.69 13.60 2.73
N ARG A 130 -8.24 12.39 2.82
CA ARG A 130 -9.11 11.87 1.75
C ARG A 130 -10.45 12.58 1.78
N ALA A 131 -10.93 12.95 0.60
CA ALA A 131 -12.32 13.36 0.44
C ALA A 131 -13.27 12.23 0.85
N PRO A 132 -14.47 12.55 1.35
CA PRO A 132 -15.50 11.55 1.62
C PRO A 132 -15.79 10.75 0.34
N ARG A 133 -15.91 9.43 0.49
CA ARG A 133 -16.27 8.57 -0.64
C ARG A 133 -17.68 8.94 -1.10
N LYS A 134 -17.81 9.32 -2.38
CA LYS A 134 -19.11 9.28 -3.04
C LYS A 134 -19.55 7.82 -3.16
N PRO A 135 -20.84 7.50 -2.95
CA PRO A 135 -21.37 6.18 -3.27
C PRO A 135 -21.00 5.83 -4.72
N PRO A 136 -20.66 4.56 -5.02
CA PRO A 136 -20.55 4.15 -6.41
C PRO A 136 -21.87 4.47 -7.12
N GLU A 137 -21.78 4.97 -8.34
CA GLU A 137 -22.96 5.05 -9.19
C GLU A 137 -23.55 3.63 -9.31
N PRO A 138 -24.89 3.49 -9.24
CA PRO A 138 -25.52 2.19 -9.45
C PRO A 138 -24.96 1.60 -10.75
N CYS A 139 -24.53 0.34 -10.69
CA CYS A 139 -24.14 -0.37 -11.90
C CYS A 139 -25.40 -0.40 -12.77
N ALA A 140 -25.42 0.36 -13.86
CA ALA A 140 -26.53 0.31 -14.79
C ALA A 140 -26.72 -1.15 -15.19
N GLU A 141 -27.91 -1.70 -14.95
CA GLU A 141 -28.28 -2.99 -15.49
C GLU A 141 -28.06 -2.89 -17.00
N ARG A 142 -27.22 -3.77 -17.54
CA ARG A 142 -27.01 -3.86 -18.98
C ARG A 142 -28.35 -4.30 -19.56
N ALA A 143 -29.17 -3.36 -20.02
CA ALA A 143 -30.35 -3.68 -20.81
C ALA A 143 -29.85 -4.55 -21.97
N GLY A 144 -30.33 -5.80 -22.02
CA GLY A 144 -30.07 -6.65 -23.17
C GLY A 144 -30.63 -5.97 -24.41
N PRO A 145 -29.99 -6.10 -25.58
CA PRO A 145 -30.62 -5.67 -26.81
C PRO A 145 -31.92 -6.48 -26.97
N ASP A 146 -33.06 -5.77 -27.09
CA ASP A 146 -34.28 -6.35 -27.65
C ASP A 146 -33.97 -6.72 -29.09
N GLU A 147 -34.02 -8.02 -29.39
CA GLU A 147 -33.90 -8.55 -30.74
C GLU A 147 -35.21 -8.26 -31.49
N GLU A 148 -35.30 -7.12 -32.19
CA GLU A 148 -36.27 -6.99 -33.29
C GLU A 148 -35.63 -7.58 -34.55
N GLU A 149 -35.90 -8.87 -34.79
CA GLU A 149 -35.69 -9.52 -36.08
C GLU A 149 -36.56 -8.83 -37.14
N THR A 150 -35.92 -8.22 -38.14
CA THR A 150 -36.57 -7.87 -39.41
C THR A 150 -35.95 -8.74 -40.50
N GLU A 151 -36.78 -9.63 -41.03
CA GLU A 151 -36.51 -10.51 -42.16
C GLU A 151 -36.45 -9.71 -43.47
N GLU A 152 -35.33 -9.73 -44.18
CA GLU A 152 -35.31 -9.51 -45.64
C GLU A 152 -34.32 -10.50 -46.28
N GLU A 153 -34.84 -11.31 -47.20
CA GLU A 153 -34.19 -12.45 -47.87
C GLU A 153 -33.23 -12.02 -49.00
N GLU A 154 -32.08 -12.71 -49.03
CA GLU A 154 -31.24 -13.23 -50.13
C GLU A 154 -31.15 -12.55 -51.51
N GLU A 155 -29.90 -12.36 -51.99
CA GLU A 155 -29.46 -12.86 -53.31
C GLU A 155 -27.92 -13.02 -53.35
N GLU A 156 -27.48 -14.18 -53.86
CA GLU A 156 -26.10 -14.68 -53.91
C GLU A 156 -25.25 -14.04 -55.02
N GLU A 157 -23.92 -13.95 -54.84
CA GLU A 157 -22.97 -14.30 -55.89
C GLU A 157 -21.62 -14.74 -55.32
N GLU A 158 -21.13 -15.86 -55.85
CA GLU A 158 -19.90 -16.57 -55.50
C GLU A 158 -18.62 -15.82 -55.88
N GLY A 159 -17.54 -16.02 -55.11
CA GLY A 159 -16.20 -15.80 -55.65
C GLY A 159 -15.06 -15.80 -54.64
N GLY A 160 -14.28 -16.88 -54.61
CA GLY A 160 -12.82 -16.79 -54.44
C GLY A 160 -12.24 -17.28 -53.12
N THR A 161 -11.73 -18.52 -53.17
CA THR A 161 -10.89 -19.18 -52.15
C THR A 161 -9.58 -18.42 -51.86
N GLY A 162 -9.22 -18.34 -50.59
CA GLY A 162 -7.94 -17.80 -50.12
C GLY A 162 -7.65 -18.26 -48.69
N GLU A 163 -7.09 -19.45 -48.56
CA GLU A 163 -6.63 -20.04 -47.31
C GLU A 163 -5.38 -19.29 -46.80
N GLU A 164 -5.43 -18.69 -45.61
CA GLU A 164 -4.22 -18.34 -44.86
C GLU A 164 -4.40 -18.73 -43.39
N SER A 165 -4.17 -20.03 -43.14
CA SER A 165 -3.99 -20.60 -41.81
C SER A 165 -2.75 -20.00 -41.15
N ARG A 166 -2.97 -19.17 -40.12
CA ARG A 166 -1.89 -18.71 -39.24
C ARG A 166 -1.49 -19.82 -38.27
N ASP A 167 -0.50 -20.56 -38.74
CA ASP A 167 0.44 -21.39 -38.02
C ASP A 167 1.03 -20.65 -36.81
N TRP A 168 0.58 -20.99 -35.60
CA TRP A 168 1.22 -20.58 -34.35
C TRP A 168 2.11 -21.73 -33.86
N MET A 169 3.19 -21.99 -34.59
CA MET A 169 4.29 -22.83 -34.11
C MET A 169 5.01 -22.12 -32.96
N ARG A 170 4.82 -22.68 -31.78
CA ARG A 170 5.60 -22.46 -30.57
C ARG A 170 6.81 -23.40 -30.63
N GLY A 171 8.03 -22.86 -30.54
CA GLY A 171 9.19 -23.66 -30.16
C GLY A 171 10.51 -23.10 -30.67
N GLU A 172 11.14 -22.23 -29.89
CA GLU A 172 12.60 -22.07 -29.92
C GLU A 172 13.10 -22.16 -28.47
N GLU A 173 13.61 -23.34 -28.15
CA GLU A 173 14.52 -23.63 -27.05
C GLU A 173 15.90 -23.16 -27.50
N GLU A 174 16.50 -22.19 -26.80
CA GLU A 174 17.94 -21.94 -26.90
C GLU A 174 18.55 -22.00 -25.50
N ASP A 175 19.13 -23.17 -25.23
CA ASP A 175 19.85 -23.51 -24.03
C ASP A 175 21.28 -22.98 -24.19
N GLY A 176 21.54 -21.80 -23.61
CA GLY A 176 22.88 -21.22 -23.53
C GLY A 176 23.83 -22.10 -22.70
N GLN A 177 24.90 -22.55 -23.34
CA GLN A 177 25.97 -23.36 -22.79
C GLN A 177 26.64 -22.68 -21.59
N ARG A 178 26.80 -23.45 -20.51
CA ARG A 178 27.53 -23.09 -19.30
C ARG A 178 28.98 -23.53 -19.48
N GLU A 179 29.90 -22.57 -19.48
CA GLU A 179 31.34 -22.82 -19.44
C GLU A 179 31.73 -23.14 -17.99
N ASP A 180 32.34 -24.30 -17.79
CA ASP A 180 32.88 -24.74 -16.51
C ASP A 180 34.35 -24.28 -16.42
N GLU A 181 34.63 -23.26 -15.60
CA GLU A 181 35.99 -22.92 -15.17
C GLU A 181 36.44 -23.89 -14.06
N GLU A 182 37.28 -24.85 -14.43
CA GLU A 182 38.13 -25.60 -13.49
C GLU A 182 39.24 -24.66 -12.96
N THR A 183 39.22 -24.38 -11.66
CA THR A 183 40.39 -23.88 -10.95
C THR A 183 40.99 -25.03 -10.14
N GLU A 184 42.08 -25.59 -10.66
CA GLU A 184 42.97 -26.48 -9.92
C GLU A 184 43.67 -25.66 -8.81
N ASN A 185 43.45 -26.06 -7.57
CA ASN A 185 44.23 -25.66 -6.42
C ASN A 185 45.11 -26.84 -6.02
N THR A 186 46.42 -26.74 -6.23
CA THR A 186 47.39 -27.70 -5.66
C THR A 186 48.67 -26.96 -5.26
N GLN A 187 48.94 -27.06 -3.95
CA GLN A 187 50.19 -26.86 -3.18
C GLN A 187 50.70 -25.43 -2.92
#